data_AF-A0A5J5J873-F1
#
_entry.id   AF-A0A5J5J873-F1
#
_cell.length_a   1.000
_cell.length_b   1.000
_cell.length_c   1.000
_cell.angle_alpha   90.00
_cell.angle_beta   90.00
_cell.angle_gamma   90.00
#
_symmetry.space_group_name_H-M   'P 1'
#
loop_
_entity.id
_entity.type
_entity.pdbx_description
1 polymer ?
#
loop_
_entity_poly.entity_id
_entity_poly.type
_entity_poly.pdbx_seq_one_letter_code
_entity_poly.pdbx_strand_id
1 'polypeptide(L)'
;MTAHFLFARFHSPDQRAAVDWLRNAEDIVADHSGVRAPESDRSLAGPVLAWRLVSDNQREIARGCRLYRHERAAMADIAALLQSQPELEVRAATAARVRSTGWFVTRADELVMMSARRYENRSAARKAGALALRLIGELAAAEDAPRDIEELIS
;
A
#
# COMPACT_ATOMS: atom_id res chain seq x y z
N MET A 1 17.63 3.59 -5.56
CA MET A 1 16.80 3.50 -4.34
C MET A 1 15.98 2.26 -4.50
N THR A 2 16.18 1.28 -3.64
CA THR A 2 15.39 0.04 -3.63
C THR A 2 14.29 0.15 -2.58
N ALA A 3 13.24 -0.65 -2.74
CA ALA A 3 12.17 -0.77 -1.77
C ALA A 3 11.89 -2.24 -1.45
N HIS A 4 11.27 -2.50 -0.30
CA HIS A 4 10.85 -3.83 0.10
C HIS A 4 9.58 -3.74 0.94
N PHE A 5 8.87 -4.85 1.06
CA PHE A 5 7.67 -4.94 1.89
C PHE A 5 8.00 -5.39 3.31
N LEU A 6 7.36 -4.75 4.30
CA LEU A 6 7.39 -5.17 5.70
C LEU A 6 5.97 -5.32 6.24
N PHE A 7 5.80 -6.18 7.25
CA PHE A 7 4.51 -6.36 7.92
C PHE A 7 4.41 -5.56 9.21
N ALA A 8 3.38 -4.72 9.31
CA ALA A 8 2.93 -4.12 10.55
C ALA A 8 1.95 -5.09 11.23
N ARG A 9 2.27 -5.52 12.46
CA ARG A 9 1.43 -6.47 13.22
C ARG A 9 0.68 -5.75 14.32
N PHE A 10 -0.56 -6.15 14.52
CA PHE A 10 -1.48 -5.65 15.54
C PHE A 10 -2.04 -6.82 16.34
N HIS A 11 -2.30 -6.61 17.62
CA HIS A 11 -2.80 -7.67 18.51
C HIS A 11 -4.28 -8.00 18.27
N SER A 12 -5.05 -7.02 17.78
CA SER A 12 -6.44 -7.17 17.37
C SER A 12 -6.79 -6.09 16.33
N PRO A 13 -7.85 -6.29 15.50
CA PRO A 13 -8.35 -5.25 14.61
C PRO A 13 -8.87 -4.03 15.37
N ASP A 14 -9.34 -4.20 16.61
CA ASP A 14 -9.86 -3.12 17.47
C ASP A 14 -8.74 -2.35 18.19
N GLN A 15 -7.48 -2.79 18.10
CA GLN A 15 -6.36 -2.05 18.66
C GLN A 15 -6.30 -0.66 17.99
N ARG A 16 -6.13 0.40 18.78
CA ARG A 16 -6.08 1.79 18.31
C ARG A 16 -5.22 1.97 17.05
N ALA A 17 -4.03 1.39 17.01
CA ALA A 17 -3.14 1.50 15.86
C ALA A 17 -3.70 0.87 14.57
N ALA A 18 -4.44 -0.25 14.68
CA ALA A 18 -5.11 -0.89 13.55
C ALA A 18 -6.34 -0.09 13.10
N VAL A 19 -7.11 0.45 14.05
CA VAL A 19 -8.23 1.36 13.76
C VAL A 19 -7.75 2.62 13.04
N ASP A 20 -6.68 3.25 13.54
CA ASP A 20 -6.09 4.46 12.93
C ASP A 20 -5.48 4.14 11.55
N TRP A 21 -5.03 2.91 11.34
CA TRP A 21 -4.58 2.44 10.03
C TRP A 21 -5.72 2.47 9.02
N LEU A 22 -6.84 1.82 9.36
CA LEU A 22 -8.02 1.71 8.49
C LEU A 22 -8.74 3.04 8.29
N ARG A 23 -8.79 3.89 9.33
CA ARG A 23 -9.40 5.22 9.25
C ARG A 23 -8.84 6.05 8.09
N ASN A 24 -7.54 5.95 7.79
CA ASN A 24 -6.97 6.66 6.65
C ASN A 24 -7.54 6.19 5.30
N ALA A 25 -7.82 4.90 5.15
CA ALA A 25 -8.46 4.36 3.95
C ALA A 25 -9.93 4.80 3.87
N GLU A 26 -10.64 4.75 4.99
CA GLU A 26 -12.04 5.20 5.10
C GLU A 26 -12.18 6.68 4.74
N ASP A 27 -11.30 7.54 5.25
CA ASP A 27 -11.29 8.98 4.95
C ASP A 27 -11.06 9.23 3.45
N ILE A 28 -10.16 8.49 2.80
CA ILE A 28 -9.93 8.60 1.35
C ILE A 28 -11.19 8.21 0.57
N VAL A 29 -11.86 7.12 0.95
CA VAL A 29 -13.07 6.67 0.27
C VAL A 29 -14.22 7.67 0.47
N ALA A 30 -14.34 8.24 1.67
CA ALA A 30 -15.37 9.21 1.99
C ALA A 30 -15.18 10.56 1.27
N ASP A 31 -13.94 11.02 1.14
CA ASP A 31 -13.61 12.33 0.56
C ASP A 31 -13.56 12.30 -0.99
N HIS A 32 -13.45 11.12 -1.61
CA HIS A 32 -13.17 10.98 -3.05
C HIS A 32 -14.25 10.18 -3.77
N SER A 33 -15.24 10.89 -4.33
CA SER A 33 -16.32 10.29 -5.13
C SER A 33 -15.76 9.40 -6.26
N GLY A 34 -16.32 8.20 -6.39
CA GLY A 34 -15.89 7.23 -7.40
C GLY A 34 -14.81 6.27 -6.92
N VAL A 35 -14.13 6.54 -5.80
CA VAL A 35 -13.21 5.56 -5.19
C VAL A 35 -14.00 4.55 -4.37
N ARG A 36 -13.75 3.25 -4.60
CA ARG A 36 -14.35 2.16 -3.84
C ARG A 36 -13.42 1.72 -2.71
N ALA A 37 -14.03 1.42 -1.57
CA ALA A 37 -13.32 0.78 -0.47
C ALA A 37 -12.80 -0.59 -0.90
N PRO A 38 -11.59 -0.97 -0.45
CA PRO A 38 -11.10 -2.32 -0.65
C PRO A 38 -12.01 -3.33 0.06
N GLU A 39 -12.28 -4.47 -0.57
CA GLU A 39 -12.92 -5.58 0.13
C GLU A 39 -12.17 -5.90 1.43
N SER A 40 -12.91 -5.95 2.54
CA SER A 40 -12.36 -6.10 3.89
C SER A 40 -13.08 -7.23 4.60
N ASP A 41 -12.31 -8.16 5.18
CA ASP A 41 -12.86 -9.25 5.97
C ASP A 41 -13.37 -8.70 7.32
N ARG A 42 -14.70 -8.60 7.45
CA ARG A 42 -15.36 -8.12 8.68
C ARG A 42 -15.36 -9.15 9.80
N SER A 43 -14.94 -10.38 9.53
CA SER A 43 -14.88 -11.48 10.51
C SER A 43 -13.50 -11.60 11.19
N LEU A 44 -12.59 -10.65 10.92
CA LEU A 44 -11.28 -10.61 11.54
C LEU A 44 -11.42 -10.52 13.08
N ALA A 45 -10.73 -11.43 13.76
CA ALA A 45 -10.61 -11.48 15.20
C ALA A 45 -9.20 -11.97 15.56
N GLY A 46 -8.69 -11.54 16.72
CA GLY A 46 -7.33 -11.85 17.16
C GLY A 46 -6.25 -11.10 16.35
N PRO A 47 -4.99 -11.57 16.39
CA PRO A 47 -3.87 -10.89 15.74
C PRO A 47 -4.08 -10.70 14.23
N VAL A 48 -3.76 -9.50 13.76
CA VAL A 48 -3.88 -9.10 12.35
C VAL A 48 -2.63 -8.34 11.91
N LEU A 49 -2.46 -8.18 10.60
CA LEU A 49 -1.33 -7.45 10.04
C LEU A 49 -1.72 -6.66 8.78
N ALA A 50 -0.92 -5.64 8.47
CA ALA A 50 -0.95 -4.90 7.22
C ALA A 50 0.47 -4.89 6.62
N TRP A 51 0.61 -4.51 5.36
CA TRP A 51 1.92 -4.34 4.73
C TRP A 51 2.29 -2.87 4.55
N ARG A 52 3.60 -2.61 4.51
CA ARG A 52 4.24 -1.31 4.26
C ARG A 52 5.25 -1.47 3.14
N LEU A 53 5.34 -0.48 2.26
CA LEU A 53 6.43 -0.33 1.31
C LEU A 53 7.47 0.62 1.92
N VAL A 54 8.70 0.13 2.09
CA VAL A 54 9.77 0.83 2.80
C VAL A 54 11.00 0.94 1.90
N SER A 55 11.64 2.10 1.85
CA SER A 55 12.91 2.28 1.14
C SER A 55 14.10 1.72 1.91
N ASP A 56 15.23 1.55 1.20
CA ASP A 56 16.55 1.22 1.76
C ASP A 56 16.93 2.01 3.03
N ASN A 57 16.60 3.29 3.11
CA ASN A 57 16.85 4.17 4.27
C ASN A 57 15.78 4.05 5.39
N GLN A 58 15.03 2.95 5.43
CA GLN A 58 14.01 2.63 6.43
C GLN A 58 12.84 3.64 6.50
N ARG A 59 12.64 4.42 5.44
CA ARG A 59 11.48 5.32 5.35
C ARG A 59 10.29 4.58 4.74
N GLU A 60 9.17 4.62 5.43
CA GLU A 60 7.91 4.19 4.86
C GLU A 60 7.50 5.15 3.73
N ILE A 61 7.30 4.57 2.55
CA ILE A 61 6.85 5.28 1.35
C ILE A 61 5.32 5.17 1.26
N ALA A 62 4.83 3.95 1.41
CA ALA A 62 3.44 3.60 1.21
C ALA A 62 3.00 2.48 2.14
N ARG A 63 1.69 2.23 2.19
CA ARG A 63 1.09 1.16 2.98
C ARG A 63 -0.19 0.66 2.36
N GLY A 64 -0.52 -0.59 2.69
CA GLY A 64 -1.77 -1.22 2.31
C GLY A 64 -2.98 -0.61 3.02
N CYS A 65 -4.15 -0.80 2.41
CA CYS A 65 -5.43 -0.26 2.88
C CYS A 65 -6.35 -1.30 3.54
N ARG A 66 -5.84 -2.50 3.82
CA ARG A 66 -6.56 -3.61 4.44
C ARG A 66 -5.79 -4.19 5.63
N LEU A 67 -6.49 -4.94 6.47
CA LEU A 67 -5.92 -5.84 7.47
C LEU A 67 -6.08 -7.29 7.02
N TYR A 68 -5.11 -8.12 7.40
CA TYR A 68 -5.03 -9.53 7.05
C TYR A 68 -4.85 -10.37 8.31
N ARG A 69 -5.46 -11.56 8.32
CA ARG A 69 -5.30 -12.53 9.41
C ARG A 69 -3.90 -13.16 9.42
N HIS A 70 -3.33 -13.40 8.24
CA HIS A 70 -2.07 -14.14 8.06
C HIS A 70 -1.22 -13.53 6.95
N GLU A 71 0.10 -13.71 7.05
CA GLU A 71 1.06 -13.13 6.10
C GLU A 71 0.83 -13.61 4.67
N ARG A 72 0.40 -14.87 4.49
CA ARG A 72 0.03 -15.42 3.17
C ARG A 72 -1.03 -14.58 2.45
N ALA A 73 -2.03 -14.07 3.18
CA ALA A 73 -3.08 -13.24 2.59
C ALA A 73 -2.54 -11.85 2.21
N ALA A 74 -1.69 -11.25 3.06
CA ALA A 74 -1.02 -10.00 2.73
C ALA A 74 -0.05 -10.13 1.55
N MET A 75 0.67 -11.25 1.46
CA MET A 75 1.54 -11.56 0.32
C MET A 75 0.75 -11.77 -0.97
N ALA A 76 -0.43 -12.41 -0.90
CA ALA A 76 -1.29 -12.55 -2.07
C ALA A 76 -1.81 -11.18 -2.57
N ASP A 77 -2.16 -10.28 -1.65
CA ASP A 77 -2.53 -8.90 -2.00
C ASP A 77 -1.34 -8.11 -2.60
N ILE A 78 -0.13 -8.27 -2.05
CA ILE A 78 1.10 -7.70 -2.63
C ILE A 78 1.34 -8.25 -4.03
N ALA A 79 1.27 -9.57 -4.23
CA ALA A 79 1.48 -10.19 -5.53
C ALA A 79 0.44 -9.69 -6.55
N ALA A 80 -0.83 -9.57 -6.16
CA ALA A 80 -1.87 -9.00 -7.00
C ALA A 80 -1.60 -7.52 -7.34
N LEU A 81 -1.06 -6.74 -6.40
CA LEU A 81 -0.63 -5.36 -6.63
C LEU A 81 0.52 -5.28 -7.64
N LEU A 82 1.54 -6.15 -7.50
CA LEU A 82 2.69 -6.21 -8.41
C LEU A 82 2.27 -6.61 -9.83
N GLN A 83 1.43 -7.64 -9.96
CA GLN A 83 0.93 -8.12 -11.26
C GLN A 83 0.05 -7.09 -11.98
N SER A 84 -0.70 -6.27 -11.23
CA SER A 84 -1.58 -5.24 -11.81
C SER A 84 -0.92 -3.86 -11.92
N GLN A 85 0.41 -3.78 -11.80
CA GLN A 85 1.15 -2.51 -11.86
C GLN A 85 0.78 -1.60 -13.05
N PRO A 86 0.58 -2.12 -14.28
CA PRO A 86 0.21 -1.28 -15.43
C PRO A 86 -1.16 -0.61 -15.31
N GLU A 87 -2.04 -1.12 -14.44
CA GLU A 87 -3.41 -0.63 -14.23
C GLU A 87 -3.52 0.35 -13.06
N LEU A 88 -2.41 0.64 -12.37
CA LEU A 88 -2.41 1.45 -11.16
C LEU A 88 -2.40 2.94 -11.47
N GLU A 89 -3.32 3.68 -10.83
CA GLU A 89 -3.44 5.13 -10.98
C GLU A 89 -3.14 5.88 -9.68
N VAL A 90 -2.22 6.84 -9.72
CA VAL A 90 -1.93 7.72 -8.57
C VAL A 90 -2.89 8.90 -8.55
N ARG A 91 -3.56 9.10 -7.42
CA ARG A 91 -4.43 10.26 -7.15
C ARG A 91 -3.95 11.00 -5.89
N ALA A 92 -4.20 12.31 -5.85
CA ALA A 92 -3.88 13.12 -4.66
C ALA A 92 -5.06 13.09 -3.67
N ALA A 93 -4.77 12.82 -2.39
CA ALA A 93 -5.74 12.85 -1.30
C ALA A 93 -5.67 14.20 -0.57
N THR A 94 -6.49 15.16 -1.01
CA THR A 94 -6.74 16.39 -0.24
C THR A 94 -7.79 16.11 0.82
N ALA A 95 -7.49 16.42 2.09
CA ALA A 95 -8.49 16.37 3.16
C ALA A 95 -8.97 17.80 3.42
N ALA A 96 -10.29 18.01 3.53
CA ALA A 96 -10.87 19.35 3.64
C ALA A 96 -10.37 20.15 4.86
N ARG A 97 -9.95 19.47 5.93
CA ARG A 97 -9.58 20.09 7.22
C ARG A 97 -8.07 20.22 7.46
N VAL A 98 -7.23 19.69 6.57
CA VAL A 98 -5.78 19.64 6.78
C VAL A 98 -5.06 20.32 5.62
N ARG A 99 -4.15 21.25 5.95
CA ARG A 99 -3.32 21.97 4.95
C ARG A 99 -2.23 21.10 4.29
N SER A 100 -2.29 19.78 4.45
CA SER A 100 -1.35 18.84 3.86
C SER A 100 -2.11 17.85 2.96
N THR A 101 -1.44 17.34 1.94
CA THR A 101 -2.02 16.46 0.91
C THR A 101 -1.39 15.08 1.01
N GLY A 102 -2.19 14.03 1.14
CA GLY A 102 -1.73 12.66 0.92
C GLY A 102 -1.79 12.26 -0.56
N TRP A 103 -1.48 11.01 -0.84
CA TRP A 103 -1.76 10.39 -2.13
C TRP A 103 -2.29 8.98 -1.92
N PHE A 104 -2.97 8.45 -2.93
CA PHE A 104 -3.46 7.09 -2.94
C PHE A 104 -3.40 6.51 -4.35
N VAL A 105 -3.48 5.20 -4.44
CA VAL A 105 -3.47 4.46 -5.69
C VAL A 105 -4.73 3.64 -5.81
N THR A 106 -5.32 3.67 -6.99
CA THR A 106 -6.49 2.84 -7.33
C THR A 106 -6.19 1.86 -8.45
N ARG A 107 -6.91 0.74 -8.46
CA ARG A 107 -7.04 -0.19 -9.58
C ARG A 107 -8.52 -0.33 -9.93
N ALA A 108 -8.91 0.02 -11.15
CA ALA A 108 -10.32 0.05 -11.57
C ALA A 108 -11.24 0.71 -10.51
N ASP A 109 -10.79 1.85 -9.99
CA ASP A 109 -11.40 2.64 -8.91
C ASP A 109 -11.41 2.02 -7.50
N GLU A 110 -10.95 0.80 -7.30
CA GLU A 110 -10.71 0.25 -5.95
C GLU A 110 -9.42 0.82 -5.36
N LEU A 111 -9.46 1.32 -4.13
CA LEU A 111 -8.27 1.73 -3.38
C LEU A 111 -7.38 0.51 -3.06
N VAL A 112 -6.10 0.57 -3.44
CA VAL A 112 -5.14 -0.54 -3.23
C VAL A 112 -3.91 -0.17 -2.40
N MET A 113 -3.54 1.11 -2.36
CA MET A 113 -2.38 1.58 -1.61
C MET A 113 -2.54 3.06 -1.29
N MET A 114 -1.96 3.50 -0.17
CA MET A 114 -1.99 4.91 0.22
C MET A 114 -0.66 5.41 0.77
N SER A 115 -0.51 6.73 0.78
CA SER A 115 0.65 7.41 1.33
C SER A 115 0.84 7.11 2.82
N ALA A 116 2.08 6.86 3.22
CA ALA A 116 2.47 6.77 4.61
C ALA A 116 2.46 8.12 5.34
N ARG A 117 2.62 9.21 4.60
CA ARG A 117 2.74 10.58 5.12
C ARG A 117 2.00 11.58 4.25
N ARG A 118 1.75 12.76 4.81
CA ARG A 118 1.18 13.89 4.10
C ARG A 118 2.28 14.84 3.63
N TYR A 119 1.99 15.58 2.57
CA TYR A 119 2.89 16.48 1.84
C TYR A 119 2.37 17.91 1.88
N GLU A 120 3.23 18.87 1.60
CA GLU A 120 2.93 20.29 1.62
C GLU A 120 1.93 20.71 0.52
N ASN A 121 1.90 20.00 -0.61
CA ASN A 121 0.96 20.30 -1.70
C ASN A 121 0.65 19.07 -2.58
N ARG A 122 -0.35 19.23 -3.47
CA ARG A 122 -0.80 18.20 -4.42
C ARG A 122 0.29 17.71 -5.37
N SER A 123 1.19 18.60 -5.81
CA SER A 123 2.26 18.25 -6.74
C SER A 123 3.29 17.34 -6.08
N ALA A 124 3.72 17.69 -4.85
CA ALA A 124 4.62 16.87 -4.05
C ALA A 124 4.02 15.50 -3.74
N ALA A 125 2.74 15.45 -3.37
CA ALA A 125 2.03 14.19 -3.13
C ALA A 125 1.99 13.31 -4.38
N ARG A 126 1.64 13.85 -5.55
CA ARG A 126 1.63 13.09 -6.82
C ARG A 126 3.01 12.58 -7.21
N LYS A 127 4.06 13.41 -7.07
CA LYS A 127 5.44 12.99 -7.33
C LYS A 127 5.86 11.83 -6.43
N ALA A 128 5.47 11.87 -5.16
CA ALA A 128 5.75 10.79 -4.24
C ALA A 128 4.96 9.51 -4.55
N GLY A 129 3.69 9.61 -4.94
CA GLY A 129 2.92 8.46 -5.40
C GLY A 129 3.47 7.86 -6.71
N ALA A 130 3.91 8.70 -7.64
CA ALA A 130 4.57 8.24 -8.87
C ALA A 130 5.90 7.52 -8.57
N LEU A 131 6.67 8.01 -7.59
CA LEU A 131 7.85 7.30 -7.10
C LEU A 131 7.48 5.93 -6.52
N ALA A 132 6.40 5.84 -5.75
CA ALA A 132 5.92 4.57 -5.21
C ALA A 132 5.55 3.59 -6.33
N LEU A 133 4.81 4.02 -7.38
CA LEU A 133 4.49 3.16 -8.52
C LEU A 133 5.71 2.71 -9.31
N ARG A 134 6.73 3.57 -9.44
CA ARG A 134 8.00 3.18 -10.07
C ARG A 134 8.68 2.06 -9.28
N LEU A 135 8.73 2.18 -7.95
CA LEU A 135 9.30 1.15 -7.08
C LEU A 135 8.50 -0.15 -7.12
N ILE A 136 7.17 -0.07 -7.22
CA ILE A 136 6.30 -1.24 -7.45
C ILE A 136 6.64 -1.90 -8.79
N GLY A 137 6.86 -1.13 -9.86
CA GLY A 137 7.29 -1.68 -11.16
C GLY A 137 8.68 -2.33 -11.11
N GLU A 138 9.63 -1.73 -10.40
CA GLU A 138 10.95 -2.33 -10.18
C GLU A 138 10.86 -3.66 -9.40
N LEU A 139 9.97 -3.73 -8.41
CA LEU A 139 9.70 -4.96 -7.65
C LEU A 139 9.01 -6.04 -8.48
N ALA A 140 8.02 -5.67 -9.29
CA ALA A 140 7.32 -6.60 -10.18
C ALA A 140 8.29 -7.21 -11.20
N ALA A 141 9.15 -6.40 -11.82
CA ALA A 141 10.17 -6.88 -12.75
C ALA A 141 11.19 -7.83 -12.09
N ALA A 142 11.48 -7.65 -10.80
CA ALA A 142 12.36 -8.54 -10.06
C ALA A 142 11.69 -9.88 -9.67
N GLU A 143 10.36 -9.91 -9.50
CA GLU A 143 9.61 -11.16 -9.29
C GLU A 143 9.52 -12.00 -10.58
N ASP A 144 9.37 -11.34 -11.73
CA ASP A 144 9.29 -11.99 -13.04
C ASP A 144 10.65 -12.41 -13.61
N ALA A 145 11.75 -11.89 -13.06
CA ALA A 145 13.08 -12.30 -13.45
C ALA A 145 13.23 -13.82 -13.21
N PRO A 146 13.65 -14.61 -14.22
CA PRO A 146 13.99 -16.00 -13.99
C PRO A 146 15.01 -16.02 -12.84
N ARG A 147 14.71 -16.76 -11.77
CA ARG A 147 15.72 -17.05 -10.75
C ARG A 147 16.78 -17.86 -11.47
N ASP A 148 17.84 -17.21 -11.90
CA ASP A 148 18.94 -17.88 -12.58
C ASP A 148 19.33 -19.09 -11.74
N ILE A 149 19.34 -20.23 -12.42
CA ILE A 149 19.68 -21.54 -11.90
C ILE A 149 21.13 -21.45 -11.42
N GLU A 150 21.32 -21.11 -10.15
CA GLU A 150 22.52 -21.46 -9.38
C GLU A 150 22.43 -22.94 -8.92
N GLU A 151 21.94 -23.83 -9.80
CA GLU A 151 22.34 -25.23 -9.80
C GLU A 151 23.25 -25.47 -11.01
N LEU A 152 24.46 -24.92 -10.94
CA LEU A 152 25.58 -25.34 -11.78
C LEU A 152 26.88 -24.98 -11.06
N ILE A 153 27.32 -25.90 -10.20
CA ILE A 153 28.67 -26.48 -10.03
C ILE A 153 28.45 -27.57 -8.96
N SER A 154 28.18 -28.81 -9.40
CA SER A 154 29.13 -29.95 -9.40
C SER A 154 29.50 -30.49 -8.03
#